data_AF-A0A937HZP7-F1
#
_entry.id   AF-A0A937HZP7-F1
#
_cell.length_a   1.000
_cell.length_b   1.000
_cell.length_c   1.000
_cell.angle_alpha   90.00
_cell.angle_beta   90.00
_cell.angle_gamma   90.00
#
_symmetry.space_group_name_H-M   'P 1'
#
loop_
_entity.id
_entity.type
_entity.pdbx_description
1 polymer ?
#
loop_
_entity_poly.entity_id
_entity_poly.type
_entity_poly.pdbx_seq_one_letter_code
_entity_poly.pdbx_strand_id
1 'polypeptide(L)'
;MKWLRLLASLCVAPLLYGLLCLPLLGWWLSFFPNKVNDLGGTFHLPLVVSVEALQAVVLLLCGMAVAMVGGIGPWQRVCMVAATLDMLVIGVMVQRQFWEALPLWHHWIFFLLILVMMPLGGIVTRHMRAKLGGASSPAGLN
;
A
#
# COMPACT_ATOMS: atom_id res chain seq x y z
N MET A 1 -16.20 -11.74 -15.71
CA MET A 1 -15.93 -10.56 -14.85
C MET A 1 -14.94 -10.81 -13.70
N LYS A 2 -14.95 -11.96 -13.00
CA LYS A 2 -14.03 -12.23 -11.87
C LYS A 2 -12.54 -12.10 -12.21
N TRP A 3 -12.12 -12.67 -13.33
CA TRP A 3 -10.73 -12.59 -13.81
C TRP A 3 -10.29 -11.16 -14.16
N LEU A 4 -11.18 -10.35 -14.73
CA LEU A 4 -10.91 -8.93 -14.98
C LEU A 4 -10.70 -8.15 -13.68
N ARG A 5 -11.47 -8.45 -12.62
CA ARG A 5 -11.28 -7.84 -11.30
C ARG A 5 -9.95 -8.25 -10.67
N LEU A 6 -9.55 -9.51 -10.86
CA LEU A 6 -8.25 -9.99 -10.40
C LEU A 6 -7.12 -9.27 -11.14
N LEU A 7 -7.16 -9.23 -12.48
CA LEU A 7 -6.18 -8.51 -13.29
C LEU A 7 -6.10 -7.03 -12.88
N ALA A 8 -7.23 -6.35 -12.77
CA ALA A 8 -7.28 -4.96 -12.32
C ALA A 8 -6.71 -4.78 -10.91
N SER A 9 -6.91 -5.75 -10.01
CA SER A 9 -6.35 -5.71 -8.64
C SER A 9 -4.82 -5.88 -8.64
N LEU A 10 -4.29 -6.74 -9.51
CA LEU A 10 -2.86 -6.92 -9.70
C LEU A 10 -2.21 -5.68 -10.32
N CYS A 11 -2.91 -4.94 -11.17
CA CYS A 11 -2.37 -3.70 -11.74
C CYS A 11 -2.51 -2.49 -10.81
N VAL A 12 -3.64 -2.36 -10.10
CA VAL A 12 -3.97 -1.12 -9.37
C VAL A 12 -3.02 -0.86 -8.21
N ALA A 13 -2.63 -1.87 -7.45
CA ALA A 13 -1.76 -1.68 -6.29
C ALA A 13 -0.33 -1.24 -6.68
N PRO A 14 0.37 -1.92 -7.62
CA PRO A 14 1.68 -1.47 -8.07
C PRO A 14 1.65 -0.09 -8.74
N LEU A 15 0.64 0.17 -9.58
CA LEU A 15 0.51 1.48 -10.23
C LEU A 15 0.27 2.59 -9.21
N LEU A 16 -0.66 2.39 -8.28
CA LEU A 16 -0.96 3.38 -7.25
C LEU A 16 0.24 3.62 -6.34
N TYR A 17 0.92 2.55 -5.94
CA TYR A 17 2.13 2.64 -5.14
C TYR A 17 3.23 3.39 -5.90
N GLY A 18 3.50 3.05 -7.16
CA GLY A 18 4.51 3.73 -7.97
C GLY A 18 4.19 5.21 -8.22
N LEU A 19 2.93 5.52 -8.54
CA LEU A 19 2.48 6.88 -8.86
C LEU A 19 2.39 7.80 -7.64
N LEU A 20 2.10 7.26 -6.45
CA LEU A 20 2.01 8.05 -5.23
C LEU A 20 3.30 8.00 -4.42
N CYS A 21 3.81 6.80 -4.13
CA CYS A 21 4.91 6.64 -3.19
C CYS A 21 6.21 7.24 -3.72
N LEU A 22 6.57 7.00 -4.98
CA LEU A 22 7.85 7.49 -5.52
C LEU A 22 7.91 9.02 -5.56
N PRO A 23 6.91 9.76 -6.10
CA PRO A 23 6.96 11.22 -6.10
C PRO A 23 6.87 11.81 -4.68
N LEU A 24 6.05 11.23 -3.80
CA LEU A 24 5.91 11.72 -2.43
C LEU A 24 7.19 11.51 -1.63
N LEU A 25 7.87 10.37 -1.79
CA LEU A 25 9.17 10.13 -1.15
C LEU A 25 10.24 11.06 -1.71
N GLY A 26 10.32 11.23 -3.04
CA GLY A 26 11.27 12.15 -3.66
C GLY A 26 11.08 13.58 -3.17
N TRP A 27 9.83 14.04 -3.14
CA TRP A 27 9.48 15.36 -2.58
C TRP A 27 9.83 15.46 -1.09
N TRP A 28 9.49 14.45 -0.28
CA TRP A 28 9.76 14.46 1.15
C TRP A 28 11.26 14.50 1.47
N LEU A 29 12.06 13.69 0.77
CA LEU A 29 13.52 13.66 0.94
C LEU A 29 14.19 14.95 0.46
N SER A 30 13.59 15.68 -0.48
CA SER A 30 14.12 16.96 -0.97
C SER A 30 14.22 18.05 0.11
N PHE A 31 13.47 17.93 1.21
CA PHE A 31 13.59 18.83 2.37
C PHE A 31 14.84 18.57 3.23
N PHE A 32 15.53 17.44 3.03
CA PHE A 32 16.68 17.02 3.84
C PHE A 32 17.89 16.63 2.97
N PRO A 33 18.35 17.49 2.04
CA PRO A 33 19.39 17.11 1.06
C PRO A 33 20.68 16.64 1.74
N ASN A 34 21.06 17.27 2.86
CA ASN A 34 22.27 16.93 3.62
C ASN A 34 22.16 15.61 4.42
N LYS A 35 21.02 14.92 4.37
CA LYS A 35 20.78 13.64 5.03
C LYS A 35 20.53 12.50 4.03
N VAL A 36 20.51 12.80 2.74
CA VAL A 36 20.36 11.82 1.66
C VAL A 36 21.73 11.48 1.11
N ASN A 37 22.00 10.20 0.87
CA ASN A 37 23.25 9.73 0.28
C ASN A 37 23.21 9.76 -1.26
N ASP A 38 24.34 9.49 -1.89
CA ASP A 38 24.47 9.51 -3.36
C ASP A 38 23.60 8.46 -4.07
N LEU A 39 23.13 7.44 -3.33
CA LEU A 39 22.22 6.40 -3.81
C LEU A 39 20.74 6.78 -3.65
N GLY A 40 20.44 7.98 -3.14
CA GLY A 40 19.07 8.48 -2.94
C GLY A 40 18.38 7.95 -1.67
N GLY A 41 19.10 7.26 -0.77
CA GLY A 41 18.60 6.77 0.52
C GLY A 41 19.11 7.58 1.71
N THR A 42 18.83 7.13 2.93
CA THR A 42 19.26 7.82 4.16
C THR A 42 19.45 6.86 5.33
N PHE A 43 20.46 7.11 6.15
CA PHE A 43 20.66 6.42 7.44
C PHE A 43 20.20 7.27 8.63
N HIS A 44 19.64 8.46 8.38
CA HIS A 44 19.16 9.33 9.44
C HIS A 44 17.84 8.77 10.00
N LEU A 45 17.89 8.20 11.20
CA LEU A 45 16.80 7.43 11.80
C LEU A 45 15.42 8.13 11.75
N PRO A 46 15.25 9.40 12.17
CA PRO A 46 13.95 10.07 12.08
C PRO A 46 13.41 10.13 10.65
N LEU A 47 14.29 10.32 9.67
CA LEU A 47 13.92 10.40 8.26
C LEU A 47 13.50 9.03 7.72
N VAL A 48 14.23 7.95 8.07
CA VAL A 48 13.83 6.58 7.71
C VAL A 48 12.46 6.25 8.31
N VAL A 49 12.23 6.57 9.59
CA VAL A 49 10.91 6.35 10.23
C VAL A 49 9.78 7.11 9.52
N SER A 50 10.04 8.35 9.08
CA SER A 50 9.04 9.10 8.31
C SER A 50 8.77 8.52 6.92
N VAL A 51 9.78 7.94 6.27
CA VAL A 51 9.63 7.19 5.01
C VAL A 51 8.73 5.97 5.21
N GLU A 52 8.95 5.20 6.27
CA GLU A 52 8.10 4.04 6.62
C GLU A 52 6.65 4.47 6.86
N ALA A 53 6.44 5.57 7.58
CA ALA A 53 5.10 6.08 7.84
C ALA A 53 4.38 6.48 6.55
N LEU A 54 5.08 7.14 5.62
CA LEU A 54 4.53 7.50 4.32
C LEU A 54 4.19 6.26 3.49
N GLN A 55 5.11 5.30 3.43
CA GLN A 55 4.89 4.02 2.75
C GLN A 55 3.69 3.27 3.33
N ALA A 56 3.53 3.25 4.66
CA ALA A 56 2.40 2.63 5.34
C ALA A 56 1.07 3.26 4.90
N VAL A 57 1.00 4.58 4.82
CA VAL A 57 -0.21 5.30 4.34
C VAL A 57 -0.51 4.94 2.89
N VAL A 58 0.48 4.94 2.01
CA VAL A 58 0.26 4.60 0.59
C VAL A 58 -0.17 3.14 0.44
N LEU A 59 0.42 2.20 1.18
CA LEU A 59 0.03 0.79 1.17
C LEU A 59 -1.39 0.57 1.70
N LEU A 60 -1.81 1.33 2.71
CA LEU A 60 -3.19 1.34 3.17
C LEU A 60 -4.14 1.74 2.03
N LEU A 61 -3.82 2.81 1.30
CA LEU A 61 -4.60 3.26 0.14
C LEU A 61 -4.61 2.24 -0.99
N CYS A 62 -3.49 1.56 -1.25
CA CYS A 62 -3.41 0.45 -2.20
C CYS A 62 -4.35 -0.70 -1.80
N GLY A 63 -4.34 -1.09 -0.54
CA GLY A 63 -5.27 -2.07 0.02
C GLY A 63 -6.73 -1.64 -0.13
N MET A 64 -7.03 -0.36 0.08
CA MET A 64 -8.37 0.17 -0.14
C MET A 64 -8.78 0.09 -1.62
N ALA A 65 -7.91 0.49 -2.54
CA ALA A 65 -8.15 0.44 -3.98
C ALA A 65 -8.40 -1.00 -4.47
N VAL A 66 -7.57 -1.96 -4.05
CA VAL A 66 -7.76 -3.38 -4.38
C VAL A 66 -9.08 -3.90 -3.85
N ALA A 67 -9.46 -3.54 -2.61
CA ALA A 67 -10.74 -3.90 -2.05
C ALA A 67 -11.92 -3.29 -2.81
N MET A 68 -11.74 -2.08 -3.35
CA MET A 68 -12.75 -1.43 -4.17
C MET A 68 -12.97 -2.20 -5.48
N VAL A 69 -11.88 -2.48 -6.21
CA VAL A 69 -11.86 -3.19 -7.50
C VAL A 69 -12.31 -4.66 -7.37
N GLY A 70 -11.86 -5.34 -6.32
CA GLY A 70 -12.21 -6.74 -6.05
C GLY A 70 -13.70 -6.98 -5.82
N GLY A 71 -14.46 -5.92 -5.54
CA GLY A 71 -15.91 -5.98 -5.31
C GLY A 71 -16.25 -6.49 -3.91
N ILE A 72 -17.40 -7.15 -3.78
CA ILE A 72 -17.94 -7.65 -2.50
C ILE A 72 -17.87 -9.18 -2.46
N GLY A 73 -17.63 -9.74 -1.28
CA GLY A 73 -17.68 -11.18 -1.02
C GLY A 73 -16.33 -11.88 -1.08
N PRO A 74 -16.29 -13.21 -1.23
CA PRO A 74 -15.06 -14.00 -1.09
C PRO A 74 -14.01 -13.66 -2.15
N TRP A 75 -14.44 -13.20 -3.33
CA TRP A 75 -13.52 -12.83 -4.41
C TRP A 75 -12.66 -11.61 -4.09
N GLN A 76 -13.17 -10.69 -3.25
CA GLN A 76 -12.38 -9.56 -2.76
C GLN A 76 -11.16 -10.05 -1.97
N ARG A 77 -11.32 -11.11 -1.17
CA ARG A 77 -10.22 -11.70 -0.39
C ARG A 77 -9.18 -12.33 -1.30
N VAL A 78 -9.60 -13.02 -2.36
CA VAL A 78 -8.69 -13.57 -3.38
C VAL A 78 -7.90 -12.46 -4.05
N CYS A 79 -8.57 -11.38 -4.49
CA CYS A 79 -7.91 -10.22 -5.09
C CYS A 79 -6.91 -9.57 -4.12
N MET A 80 -7.27 -9.45 -2.84
CA MET A 80 -6.38 -8.90 -1.81
C MET A 80 -5.13 -9.74 -1.63
N VAL A 81 -5.28 -11.05 -1.44
CA VAL A 81 -4.15 -11.96 -1.24
C VAL A 81 -3.23 -11.94 -2.47
N ALA A 82 -3.81 -12.03 -3.67
CA ALA A 82 -3.04 -12.01 -4.91
C ALA A 82 -2.26 -10.69 -5.08
N ALA A 83 -2.91 -9.55 -4.85
CA ALA A 83 -2.25 -8.24 -4.95
C ALA A 83 -1.19 -8.02 -3.86
N THR A 84 -1.41 -8.51 -2.63
CA THR A 84 -0.38 -8.46 -1.58
C THR A 84 0.84 -9.30 -1.98
N LEU A 85 0.64 -10.50 -2.50
CA LEU A 85 1.75 -11.35 -2.97
C LEU A 85 2.51 -10.71 -4.13
N ASP A 86 1.80 -10.12 -5.08
CA ASP A 86 2.40 -9.40 -6.21
C ASP A 86 3.23 -8.20 -5.73
N MET A 87 2.70 -7.41 -4.80
CA MET A 87 3.43 -6.30 -4.16
C MET A 87 4.68 -6.77 -3.41
N LEU A 88 4.67 -7.95 -2.78
CA LEU A 88 5.87 -8.51 -2.15
C LEU A 88 6.94 -8.87 -3.19
N VAL A 89 6.55 -9.48 -4.31
CA VAL A 89 7.48 -9.83 -5.41
C VAL A 89 8.12 -8.56 -5.98
N ILE A 90 7.30 -7.56 -6.30
CA ILE A 90 7.79 -6.25 -6.78
C ILE A 90 8.65 -5.59 -5.70
N GLY A 91 8.25 -5.70 -4.44
CA GLY A 91 8.99 -5.21 -3.29
C GLY A 91 10.41 -5.78 -3.20
N VAL A 92 10.61 -7.07 -3.47
CA VAL A 92 11.95 -7.68 -3.53
C VAL A 92 12.81 -7.02 -4.61
N MET A 93 12.23 -6.76 -5.79
CA MET A 93 12.96 -6.12 -6.89
C MET A 93 13.36 -4.68 -6.54
N VAL A 94 12.47 -3.91 -5.91
CA VAL A 94 12.73 -2.53 -5.49
C VAL A 94 13.74 -2.49 -4.34
N GLN A 95 13.58 -3.31 -3.31
CA GLN A 95 14.47 -3.33 -2.15
C GLN A 95 15.89 -3.75 -2.53
N ARG A 96 16.05 -4.58 -3.57
CA ARG A 96 17.38 -4.91 -4.11
C ARG A 96 18.12 -3.67 -4.65
N GLN A 97 17.41 -2.69 -5.22
CA GLN A 97 18.02 -1.46 -5.74
C GLN A 97 18.50 -0.53 -4.63
N PHE A 98 17.83 -0.54 -3.47
CA PHE A 98 18.12 0.33 -2.33
C PHE A 98 18.80 -0.39 -1.16
N TRP A 99 19.28 -1.62 -1.37
CA TRP A 99 19.81 -2.49 -0.31
C TRP A 99 20.99 -1.85 0.45
N GLU A 100 21.83 -1.11 -0.26
CA GLU A 100 22.97 -0.40 0.33
C GLU A 100 22.67 1.07 0.66
N ALA A 101 21.51 1.57 0.23
CA ALA A 101 21.12 2.96 0.38
C ALA A 101 20.41 3.26 1.72
N LEU A 102 19.89 2.23 2.40
CA LEU A 102 19.07 2.34 3.61
C LEU A 102 19.56 1.34 4.69
N PRO A 103 19.20 1.54 5.97
CA PRO A 103 19.54 0.60 7.04
C PRO A 103 18.93 -0.78 6.80
N LEU A 104 19.63 -1.86 7.15
CA LEU A 104 19.15 -3.23 6.95
C LEU A 104 17.75 -3.51 7.54
N TRP A 105 17.41 -2.88 8.66
CA TRP A 105 16.09 -3.06 9.29
C TRP A 105 14.95 -2.47 8.45
N HIS A 106 15.20 -1.44 7.63
CA HIS A 106 14.21 -0.83 6.74
C HIS A 106 13.59 -1.88 5.82
N HIS A 107 14.41 -2.76 5.24
CA HIS A 107 13.92 -3.78 4.31
C HIS A 107 12.91 -4.73 4.96
N TRP A 108 13.16 -5.12 6.22
CA TRP A 108 12.24 -5.98 6.97
C TRP A 108 10.93 -5.26 7.30
N ILE A 109 11.01 -3.99 7.70
CA ILE A 109 9.83 -3.19 8.00
C ILE A 109 9.00 -2.96 6.73
N PHE A 110 9.64 -2.65 5.61
CA PHE A 110 8.95 -2.50 4.34
C PHE A 110 8.09 -3.71 3.96
N PHE A 111 8.62 -4.94 4.06
CA PHE A 111 7.84 -6.15 3.78
C PHE A 111 6.73 -6.37 4.80
N LEU A 112 6.99 -6.08 6.07
CA LEU A 112 5.98 -6.14 7.12
C LEU A 112 4.83 -5.15 6.86
N LEU A 113 5.13 -3.93 6.40
CA LEU A 113 4.13 -2.94 6.05
C LEU A 113 3.26 -3.42 4.89
N ILE A 114 3.81 -4.07 3.86
CA ILE A 114 3.00 -4.65 2.77
C ILE A 114 2.03 -5.70 3.34
N LEU A 115 2.52 -6.60 4.19
CA LEU A 115 1.71 -7.67 4.79
C LEU A 115 0.60 -7.15 5.70
N VAL A 116 0.81 -6.02 6.38
CA VAL A 116 -0.15 -5.48 7.37
C VAL A 116 -1.08 -4.45 6.74
N MET A 117 -0.53 -3.45 6.05
CA MET A 117 -1.28 -2.29 5.60
C MET A 117 -2.19 -2.58 4.41
N MET A 118 -1.80 -3.49 3.51
CA MET A 118 -2.65 -3.91 2.39
C MET A 118 -3.95 -4.58 2.89
N PRO A 119 -3.91 -5.64 3.75
CA PRO A 119 -5.13 -6.19 4.34
C PRO A 119 -5.91 -5.20 5.18
N LEU A 120 -5.22 -4.33 5.94
CA LEU A 120 -5.86 -3.30 6.75
C LEU A 120 -6.70 -2.35 5.89
N GLY A 121 -6.18 -1.89 4.75
CA GLY A 121 -6.93 -1.06 3.80
C GLY A 121 -8.18 -1.80 3.27
N GLY A 122 -8.06 -3.10 3.05
CA GLY A 122 -9.20 -3.95 2.70
C GLY A 122 -10.25 -4.11 3.82
N ILE A 123 -9.82 -4.15 5.08
CA ILE A 123 -10.71 -4.16 6.25
C ILE A 123 -11.44 -2.82 6.36
N VAL A 124 -10.72 -1.70 6.28
CA VAL A 124 -11.27 -0.34 6.34
C VAL A 124 -12.34 -0.15 5.26
N THR A 125 -12.04 -0.55 4.02
CA THR A 125 -12.99 -0.43 2.90
C THR A 125 -14.27 -1.24 3.13
N ARG A 126 -14.17 -2.43 3.72
CA ARG A 126 -15.35 -3.25 4.06
C ARG A 126 -16.21 -2.57 5.13
N HIS A 127 -15.59 -2.01 6.16
CA HIS A 127 -16.30 -1.27 7.21
C HIS A 127 -17.00 -0.02 6.65
N MET A 128 -16.34 0.74 5.78
CA MET A 128 -16.93 1.91 5.12
C MET A 128 -18.14 1.51 4.28
N ARG A 129 -18.03 0.45 3.47
CA ARG A 129 -19.15 -0.06 2.66
C ARG A 129 -20.33 -0.51 3.52
N ALA A 130 -20.07 -1.20 4.64
CA ALA A 130 -21.11 -1.63 5.55
C ALA A 130 -21.86 -0.45 6.18
N LYS A 131 -21.14 0.59 6.63
CA LYS A 131 -21.76 1.81 7.17
C LYS A 131 -22.59 2.55 6.12
N LEU A 132 -22.07 2.70 4.90
CA LEU A 132 -22.78 3.39 3.82
C LEU A 132 -24.01 2.61 3.33
N GLY A 133 -23.91 1.28 3.22
CA GLY A 133 -25.05 0.42 2.87
C GLY A 133 -26.12 0.33 3.95
N GLY A 134 -25.73 0.40 5.23
CA GLY A 134 -26.65 0.49 6.36
C GLY A 134 -27.39 1.82 6.44
N ALA A 135 -26.73 2.92 6.07
CA ALA A 135 -27.34 4.25 6.01
C ALA A 135 -28.39 4.40 4.88
N SER A 136 -28.36 3.53 3.87
CA SER A 136 -29.34 3.51 2.77
C SER A 136 -30.56 2.61 3.00
N SER A 137 -30.68 1.94 4.15
CA SER A 137 -31.86 1.16 4.50
C SER A 137 -32.81 2.03 5.33
N PRO A 138 -33.94 2.53 4.79
CA PRO A 138 -34.90 3.29 5.56
C PRO A 138 -35.63 2.32 6.50
N ALA A 139 -35.08 2.13 7.70
CA ALA A 139 -35.85 1.63 8.83
C ALA A 139 -36.80 2.75 9.25
N GLY A 140 -38.05 2.70 8.78
CA GLY A 140 -39.05 3.68 9.18
C GLY A 140 -40.48 3.53 8.62
N LEU A 141 -40.80 2.53 7.79
CA LEU A 141 -42.19 2.25 7.40
C LEU A 141 -42.39 0.74 7.20
N ASN A 142 -42.80 0.06 8.28
CA ASN A 142 -43.71 -1.07 8.30
C ASN A 142 -44.28 -1.17 9.72
#